data_AF-A0A1B7N022-F1
#
_entry.id   AF-A0A1B7N022-F1
#
_cell.length_a   1.000
_cell.length_b   1.000
_cell.length_c   1.000
_cell.angle_alpha   90.00
_cell.angle_beta   90.00
_cell.angle_gamma   90.00
#
_symmetry.space_group_name_H-M   'P 1'
#
loop_
_entity.id
_entity.type
_entity.pdbx_description
1 polymer ?
#
loop_
_entity_poly.entity_id
_entity_poly.type
_entity_poly.pdbx_seq_one_letter_code
_entity_poly.pdbx_strand_id
1 'polypeptide(L)'
;LQWPGCEHLDRTHPLDLYTPAGPLTRSQLAVQVAHAFARFIDELQGFSPAWHDAAWRFGDGGISYNRLILSMFWNVCNDTWLAEVIVDFR
;
A
#
# COMPACT_ATOMS: atom_id res chain seq x y z
N LEU A 1 2.58 4.93 4.60
CA LEU A 1 2.42 3.45 4.57
C LEU A 1 3.33 2.90 5.64
N GLN A 2 2.78 2.15 6.59
CA GLN A 2 3.53 1.43 7.61
C GLN A 2 3.29 -0.07 7.41
N TRP A 3 4.33 -0.89 7.60
CA TRP A 3 4.25 -2.34 7.39
C TRP A 3 4.97 -3.09 8.53
N PRO A 4 4.39 -4.15 9.10
CA PRO A 4 5.04 -4.90 10.17
C PRO A 4 6.40 -5.47 9.75
N GLY A 5 7.38 -5.44 10.67
CA GLY A 5 8.77 -5.80 10.37
C GLY A 5 9.56 -4.74 9.58
N CYS A 6 8.93 -3.61 9.22
CA CYS A 6 9.55 -2.47 8.54
C CYS A 6 9.32 -1.18 9.34
N GLU A 7 9.73 -1.16 10.61
CA GLU A 7 9.44 -0.08 11.58
C GLU A 7 9.98 1.31 11.17
N HIS A 8 10.98 1.37 10.28
CA HIS A 8 11.58 2.62 9.78
C HIS A 8 10.98 3.09 8.45
N LEU A 9 10.01 2.36 7.90
CA LEU A 9 9.46 2.63 6.59
C LEU A 9 8.15 3.40 6.73
N ASP A 10 8.24 4.73 6.74
CA ASP A 10 7.09 5.59 6.47
C ASP A 10 7.17 6.12 5.04
N ARG A 11 6.25 5.66 4.20
CA ARG A 11 6.16 6.06 2.79
C ARG A 11 4.89 6.83 2.50
N THR A 12 5.05 8.05 1.99
CA THR A 12 3.97 8.85 1.42
C THR A 12 4.03 8.78 -0.08
N HIS A 13 2.88 8.53 -0.72
CA HIS A 13 2.77 8.52 -2.17
C HIS A 13 1.92 9.72 -2.64
N PRO A 14 2.49 10.68 -3.40
CA PRO A 14 1.71 11.78 -3.92
C PRO A 14 0.71 11.28 -4.95
N LEU A 15 -0.51 11.81 -4.90
CA LEU A 15 -1.59 11.49 -5.82
C LEU A 15 -2.17 12.78 -6.40
N ASP A 16 -2.07 12.95 -7.71
CA ASP A 16 -2.73 14.05 -8.40
C ASP A 16 -4.22 13.73 -8.57
N LEU A 17 -5.06 14.35 -7.75
CA LEU A 17 -6.52 14.18 -7.79
C LEU A 17 -7.16 14.90 -8.98
N TYR A 18 -6.45 15.85 -9.58
CA TYR A 18 -6.90 16.61 -10.74
C TYR A 18 -5.98 16.33 -11.92
N THR A 19 -6.55 15.75 -12.96
CA THR A 19 -5.86 15.53 -14.23
C THR A 19 -6.30 16.61 -15.23
N PRO A 20 -5.61 16.76 -16.38
CA PRO A 20 -6.09 17.63 -17.46
C PRO A 20 -7.50 17.27 -17.97
N ALA A 21 -7.97 16.04 -17.73
CA ALA A 21 -9.32 15.58 -18.07
C ALA A 21 -10.37 15.86 -16.97
N GLY A 22 -9.96 16.46 -15.84
CA GLY A 22 -10.81 16.74 -14.68
C GLY A 22 -10.44 15.93 -13.44
N PRO A 23 -11.28 15.99 -12.39
CA PRO A 23 -11.08 15.25 -11.14
C PRO A 23 -11.10 13.74 -11.38
N LEU A 24 -10.31 12.99 -10.61
CA LEU A 24 -10.34 11.53 -10.64
C LEU A 24 -11.72 11.00 -10.22
N THR A 25 -12.21 10.04 -10.98
CA THR A 25 -13.31 9.19 -10.55
C THR A 25 -12.84 8.25 -9.44
N ARG A 26 -13.79 7.71 -8.67
CA ARG A 26 -13.49 6.73 -7.61
C ARG A 26 -12.74 5.50 -8.13
N SER A 27 -13.05 5.02 -9.33
CA SER A 27 -12.36 3.86 -9.93
C SER A 27 -10.92 4.20 -10.30
N GLN A 28 -10.66 5.38 -10.87
CA GLN A 28 -9.29 5.81 -11.18
C GLN A 28 -8.48 6.03 -9.91
N LEU A 29 -9.07 6.59 -8.85
CA LEU A 29 -8.42 6.68 -7.54
C LEU A 29 -8.04 5.30 -7.00
N ALA A 30 -8.95 4.32 -7.07
CA ALA A 30 -8.66 2.95 -6.64
C ALA A 30 -7.49 2.34 -7.42
N VAL A 31 -7.41 2.58 -8.74
CA VAL A 31 -6.28 2.15 -9.58
C VAL A 31 -4.97 2.80 -9.14
N GLN A 32 -4.98 4.10 -8.81
CA GLN A 32 -3.78 4.79 -8.35
C GLN A 32 -3.30 4.27 -6.98
N VAL A 33 -4.22 4.00 -6.05
CA VAL A 33 -3.90 3.38 -4.76
C VAL A 33 -3.32 1.98 -4.97
N ALA A 34 -3.95 1.18 -5.85
CA ALA A 34 -3.47 -0.15 -6.23
C ALA A 34 -2.04 -0.12 -6.80
N HIS A 35 -1.71 0.86 -7.65
CA HIS A 35 -0.35 1.06 -8.17
C HIS A 35 0.65 1.54 -7.13
N ALA A 36 0.23 2.33 -6.14
CA ALA A 36 1.09 2.71 -5.02
C ALA A 36 1.50 1.47 -4.20
N PHE A 37 0.56 0.57 -3.90
CA PHE A 37 0.87 -0.69 -3.23
C PHE A 37 1.72 -1.64 -4.08
N ALA A 38 1.47 -1.73 -5.39
CA ALA A 38 2.29 -2.57 -6.26
C ALA A 38 3.78 -2.17 -6.22
N ARG A 39 4.07 -0.87 -6.37
CA ARG A 39 5.44 -0.35 -6.24
C ARG A 39 6.03 -0.57 -4.86
N PHE A 40 5.24 -0.35 -3.80
CA PHE A 40 5.67 -0.59 -2.43
C PHE A 40 6.10 -2.04 -2.20
N ILE A 41 5.37 -3.00 -2.76
CA ILE A 41 5.72 -4.42 -2.69
C ILE A 41 6.99 -4.71 -3.48
N ASP A 42 7.09 -4.22 -4.71
CA ASP A 42 8.27 -4.44 -5.56
C ASP A 42 9.56 -3.90 -4.90
N GLU A 43 9.48 -2.74 -4.24
CA GLU A 43 10.59 -2.18 -3.45
C GLU A 43 10.97 -3.07 -2.25
N LEU A 44 10.00 -3.77 -1.65
CA LEU A 44 10.21 -4.61 -0.47
C LEU A 44 10.51 -6.07 -0.75
N GLN A 45 10.37 -6.55 -1.99
CA GLN A 45 10.77 -7.92 -2.36
C GLN A 45 12.25 -8.20 -2.06
N GLY A 46 13.10 -7.16 -2.00
CA GLY A 46 14.51 -7.27 -1.61
C GLY A 46 14.79 -7.11 -0.12
N PHE A 47 13.77 -6.81 0.71
CA PHE A 47 13.93 -6.55 2.13
C PHE A 47 13.51 -7.77 2.96
N SER A 48 14.45 -8.34 3.72
CA SER A 48 14.13 -9.39 4.69
C SER A 48 13.64 -8.75 5.98
N PRO A 49 12.35 -8.89 6.36
CA PRO A 49 11.89 -8.48 7.68
C PRO A 49 12.62 -9.26 8.77
N ALA A 50 12.65 -8.72 9.98
CA ALA A 50 13.21 -9.42 11.13
C ALA A 50 12.55 -10.79 11.33
N TRP A 51 13.28 -11.76 11.90
CA TRP A 51 12.85 -13.17 11.95
C TRP A 51 11.48 -13.39 12.62
N HIS A 52 11.12 -12.56 13.60
CA HIS A 52 9.82 -12.60 14.27
C HIS A 52 8.65 -12.12 13.40
N ASP A 53 8.92 -11.38 12.33
CA ASP A 53 7.93 -10.84 11.39
C ASP A 53 8.00 -11.51 10.01
N ALA A 54 8.56 -12.72 9.92
CA ALA A 54 8.72 -13.45 8.65
C ALA A 54 7.39 -13.74 7.91
N ALA A 55 6.26 -13.71 8.63
CA ALA A 55 4.91 -13.82 8.06
C ALA A 55 4.50 -12.59 7.23
N TRP A 56 5.16 -11.45 7.47
CA TRP A 56 4.90 -10.18 6.80
C TRP A 56 5.83 -9.91 5.61
N ARG A 57 6.71 -10.86 5.25
CA ARG A 57 7.57 -10.72 4.07
C ARG A 57 6.72 -10.70 2.80
N PHE A 58 7.14 -9.95 1.80
CA PHE A 58 6.65 -10.09 0.43
C PHE A 58 7.52 -11.08 -0.36
N GLY A 59 6.98 -11.70 -1.41
CA GLY A 59 7.73 -12.59 -2.29
C GLY A 59 7.61 -14.07 -1.95
N ASP A 60 8.63 -14.87 -2.29
CA ASP A 60 8.53 -16.34 -2.34
C ASP A 60 8.21 -16.96 -0.95
N GLY A 61 7.04 -17.60 -0.85
CA GLY A 61 6.47 -18.11 0.41
C GLY A 61 5.92 -17.06 1.38
N GLY A 62 5.80 -15.79 0.96
CA GLY A 62 5.27 -14.67 1.73
C GLY A 62 3.93 -14.11 1.21
N ILE A 63 3.62 -12.88 1.60
CA ILE A 63 2.41 -12.17 1.17
C ILE A 63 2.55 -11.77 -0.30
N SER A 64 1.55 -12.11 -1.10
CA SER A 64 1.43 -11.68 -2.49
C SER A 64 0.53 -10.45 -2.60
N TYR A 65 0.70 -9.65 -3.65
CA TYR A 65 -0.18 -8.51 -3.97
C TYR A 65 -1.68 -8.87 -3.92
N ASN A 66 -2.06 -10.03 -4.47
CA ASN A 66 -3.46 -10.46 -4.53
C ASN A 66 -4.09 -10.81 -3.17
N ARG A 67 -3.29 -10.85 -2.09
CA ARG A 67 -3.76 -11.04 -0.71
C ARG A 67 -4.03 -9.71 -0.01
N LEU A 68 -3.73 -8.57 -0.65
CA LEU A 68 -4.00 -7.26 -0.09
C LEU A 68 -5.42 -6.81 -0.42
N ILE A 69 -6.16 -6.41 0.61
CA ILE A 69 -7.52 -5.90 0.50
C ILE A 69 -7.54 -4.49 1.06
N LEU A 70 -7.86 -3.50 0.21
CA LEU A 70 -8.12 -2.14 0.69
C LEU A 70 -9.43 -2.14 1.47
N SER A 71 -9.32 -2.00 2.80
CA SER A 71 -10.45 -2.02 3.73
C SER A 71 -11.12 -0.64 3.82
N MET A 72 -10.29 0.38 4.02
CA MET A 72 -10.77 1.75 4.22
C MET A 72 -9.82 2.76 3.58
N PHE A 73 -10.39 3.89 3.15
CA PHE A 73 -9.66 5.01 2.59
C PHE A 73 -10.32 6.33 3.02
N TRP A 74 -9.64 7.14 3.82
CA TRP A 74 -10.21 8.36 4.39
C TRP A 74 -9.21 9.49 4.51
N ASN A 75 -9.73 10.73 4.53
CA ASN A 75 -8.94 11.92 4.72
C ASN A 75 -8.62 12.09 6.21
N VAL A 76 -7.33 12.22 6.55
CA VAL A 76 -6.89 12.41 7.94
C VAL A 76 -6.74 13.88 8.25
N CYS A 77 -6.13 14.65 7.34
CA CYS A 77 -5.96 16.11 7.47
C CYS A 77 -5.50 16.71 6.14
N ASN A 78 -6.08 17.85 5.74
CA ASN A 78 -5.73 18.59 4.51
C ASN A 78 -5.66 17.64 3.29
N ASP A 79 -4.50 17.56 2.64
CA ASP A 79 -4.26 16.72 1.45
C ASP A 79 -3.73 15.32 1.82
N THR A 80 -3.78 14.93 3.10
CA THR A 80 -3.32 13.64 3.57
C THR A 80 -4.47 12.65 3.69
N TRP A 81 -4.35 11.57 2.95
CA TRP A 81 -5.29 10.45 2.98
C TRP A 81 -4.58 9.20 3.51
N LEU A 82 -5.32 8.41 4.29
CA LEU A 82 -4.86 7.15 4.83
C LEU A 82 -5.60 6.00 4.16
N ALA A 83 -4.83 5.02 3.71
CA ALA A 83 -5.32 3.75 3.22
C ALA A 83 -5.06 2.67 4.29
N GLU A 84 -6.11 2.00 4.73
CA GLU A 84 -6.00 0.81 5.57
C GLU A 84 -6.13 -0.44 4.70
N VAL A 85 -5.13 -1.31 4.80
CA VAL A 85 -5.06 -2.56 4.04
C VAL A 85 -5.02 -3.74 4.99
N ILE A 86 -5.85 -4.74 4.69
CA ILE A 86 -5.89 -6.02 5.37
C ILE A 86 -5.17 -7.05 4.49
N VAL A 87 -4.47 -7.98 5.14
CA VAL A 87 -3.83 -9.12 4.48
C VAL A 87 -4.68 -10.37 4.68
N ASP A 88 -5.04 -11.04 3.60
CA ASP A 88 -5.67 -12.35 3.65
C ASP A 88 -4.62 -13.46 3.78
N PHE A 89 -4.55 -14.05 4.97
CA PHE A 89 -3.66 -15.17 5.28
C PHE A 89 -4.28 -16.55 5.03
N ARG A 90 -5.54 -16.63 4.58
CA ARG A 90 -6.20 -17.90 4.28
C ARG A 90 -5.63 -18.61 3.05
#